data_AF-A0A832ZHM3-F1
#
_entry.id   AF-A0A832ZHM3-F1
#
_cell.length_a   1.000
_cell.length_b   1.000
_cell.length_c   1.000
_cell.angle_alpha   90.00
_cell.angle_beta   90.00
_cell.angle_gamma   90.00
#
_symmetry.space_group_name_H-M   'P 1'
#
loop_
_entity.id
_entity.type
_entity.pdbx_description
1 polymer ?
#
loop_
_entity_poly.entity_id
_entity_poly.type
_entity_poly.pdbx_seq_one_letter_code
_entity_poly.pdbx_strand_id
1 'polypeptide(L)'
;MYLTEILSQISQYLWYLLQKWLNMLIISITNPTIVWITIPIYLTWFVTEYFQEKQETSLGNAATNGVITSYVSLDWIRQMVSGNISFSIIKLLLAILLMLYGLYVTYISIKRRPVAKILGRVKYVAYFQIMLTVLIYSEYTGIELNLDSIMAIFLGFPFIWIATKLADKYLPDIITR
;
A
#
# COMPACT_ATOMS: atom_id res chain seq x y z
N MET A 1 -12.98 -4.11 39.26
CA MET A 1 -13.60 -3.39 38.13
C MET A 1 -12.51 -2.70 37.32
N TYR A 2 -11.59 -3.45 36.70
CA TYR A 2 -10.42 -2.84 36.04
C TYR A 2 -9.95 -3.62 34.80
N LEU A 3 -9.68 -4.93 34.92
CA LEU A 3 -9.10 -5.67 33.79
C LEU A 3 -10.10 -5.95 32.66
N THR A 4 -11.31 -6.39 32.98
CA THR A 4 -12.34 -6.74 31.98
C THR A 4 -12.80 -5.54 31.16
N GLU A 5 -12.89 -4.36 31.78
CA GLU A 5 -13.27 -3.11 31.11
C GLU A 5 -12.15 -2.62 30.18
N ILE A 6 -10.90 -2.65 30.63
CA ILE A 6 -9.73 -2.31 29.81
C ILE A 6 -9.66 -3.23 28.59
N LEU A 7 -9.81 -4.55 28.79
CA LEU A 7 -9.82 -5.52 27.68
C LEU A 7 -10.98 -5.27 26.71
N SER A 8 -12.17 -4.93 27.23
CA SER A 8 -13.32 -4.57 26.39
C SER A 8 -13.04 -3.34 25.54
N GLN A 9 -12.46 -2.28 26.12
CA GLN A 9 -12.12 -1.05 25.39
C GLN A 9 -11.07 -1.31 24.30
N ILE A 10 -10.01 -2.06 24.62
CA ILE A 10 -8.98 -2.44 23.64
C ILE A 10 -9.61 -3.25 22.50
N SER A 11 -10.46 -4.24 22.82
CA SER A 11 -11.14 -5.05 21.81
C SER A 11 -12.04 -4.22 20.90
N GLN A 12 -12.79 -3.27 21.47
CA GLN A 12 -13.65 -2.36 20.70
C GLN A 12 -12.83 -1.45 19.78
N TYR A 13 -11.71 -0.92 20.27
CA TYR A 13 -10.82 -0.08 19.47
C TYR A 13 -10.16 -0.87 18.32
N LEU A 14 -9.67 -2.08 18.58
CA LEU A 14 -9.13 -2.96 17.53
C LEU A 14 -10.20 -3.31 16.49
N TRP A 15 -11.43 -3.56 16.92
CA TRP A 15 -12.55 -3.82 16.02
C TRP A 15 -12.86 -2.60 15.14
N TYR A 16 -12.89 -1.40 15.72
CA TYR A 16 -13.04 -0.14 14.97
C TYR A 16 -11.92 0.04 13.93
N LEU A 17 -10.66 -0.19 14.30
CA LEU A 17 -9.54 -0.11 13.36
C LEU A 17 -9.66 -1.15 12.23
N LEU A 18 -10.11 -2.36 12.54
CA LEU A 18 -10.34 -3.40 11.53
C LEU A 18 -11.46 -3.00 10.56
N GLN A 19 -12.58 -2.46 11.05
CA GLN A 19 -13.66 -1.95 10.22
C GLN A 19 -13.19 -0.80 9.32
N LYS A 20 -12.37 0.11 9.88
CA LYS A 20 -11.78 1.22 9.12
C LYS A 20 -10.86 0.72 8.01
N TRP A 21 -10.03 -0.28 8.29
CA TRP A 21 -9.19 -0.93 7.28
C TRP A 21 -10.00 -1.61 6.18
N LEU A 22 -11.04 -2.39 6.54
CA LEU A 22 -11.94 -3.01 5.56
C LEU A 22 -12.63 -1.96 4.68
N ASN A 23 -13.08 -0.85 5.29
CA ASN A 23 -13.69 0.24 4.54
C ASN A 23 -12.69 0.87 3.55
N MET A 24 -11.44 1.12 3.95
CA MET A 24 -10.38 1.59 3.04
C MET A 24 -10.17 0.62 1.87
N LEU A 25 -10.11 -0.69 2.14
CA LEU A 25 -9.92 -1.72 1.13
C LEU A 25 -11.12 -1.81 0.15
N ILE A 26 -12.34 -1.61 0.63
CA ILE A 26 -13.53 -1.60 -0.23
C ILE A 26 -13.54 -0.32 -1.08
N ILE A 27 -13.25 0.82 -0.48
CA ILE A 27 -13.21 2.11 -1.18
C ILE A 27 -12.13 2.13 -2.26
N SER A 28 -10.97 1.53 -2.02
CA SER A 28 -9.90 1.46 -3.03
C SER A 28 -10.30 0.72 -4.30
N ILE A 29 -11.34 -0.12 -4.28
CA ILE A 29 -11.83 -0.86 -5.46
C ILE A 29 -13.19 -0.37 -5.98
N THR A 30 -13.92 0.42 -5.20
CA THR A 30 -15.29 0.87 -5.55
C THR A 30 -15.39 2.35 -5.89
N ASN A 31 -14.47 3.20 -5.41
CA ASN A 31 -14.57 4.64 -5.63
C ASN A 31 -14.09 5.03 -7.04
N PRO A 32 -14.97 5.59 -7.90
CA PRO A 32 -14.70 5.80 -9.32
C PRO A 32 -13.59 6.82 -9.59
N THR A 33 -13.27 7.69 -8.64
CA THR A 33 -12.21 8.70 -8.80
C THR A 33 -10.83 8.05 -8.65
N ILE A 34 -10.65 7.22 -7.63
CA ILE A 34 -9.34 6.64 -7.30
C ILE A 34 -9.11 5.26 -7.91
N VAL A 35 -10.17 4.58 -8.36
CA VAL A 35 -10.09 3.22 -8.92
C VAL A 35 -9.14 3.14 -10.12
N TRP A 36 -9.05 4.21 -10.91
CA TRP A 36 -8.14 4.32 -12.05
C TRP A 36 -6.65 4.33 -11.66
N ILE A 37 -6.35 4.64 -10.41
CA ILE A 37 -4.99 4.62 -9.84
C ILE A 37 -4.76 3.28 -9.15
N THR A 38 -5.72 2.79 -8.38
CA THR A 38 -5.56 1.59 -7.55
C THR A 38 -5.67 0.28 -8.35
N ILE A 39 -6.55 0.17 -9.37
CA ILE A 39 -6.66 -1.05 -10.18
C ILE A 39 -5.33 -1.42 -10.85
N PRO A 40 -4.63 -0.49 -11.54
CA PRO A 40 -3.31 -0.80 -12.09
C PRO A 40 -2.34 -1.34 -11.03
N ILE A 41 -2.36 -0.78 -9.81
CA ILE A 41 -1.52 -1.25 -8.70
C ILE A 41 -1.92 -2.67 -8.27
N TYR A 42 -3.22 -2.96 -8.14
CA TYR A 42 -3.70 -4.32 -7.84
C TYR A 42 -3.29 -5.33 -8.92
N LEU A 43 -3.43 -4.98 -10.19
CA LEU A 43 -3.06 -5.85 -11.30
C LEU A 43 -1.56 -6.09 -11.34
N THR A 44 -0.74 -5.03 -11.20
CA THR A 44 0.72 -5.16 -11.09
C THR A 44 1.08 -6.03 -9.90
N TRP A 45 0.48 -5.80 -8.73
CA TRP A 45 0.74 -6.62 -7.55
C TRP A 45 0.40 -8.08 -7.80
N PHE A 46 -0.79 -8.39 -8.29
CA PHE A 46 -1.22 -9.74 -8.59
C PHE A 46 -0.24 -10.43 -9.56
N VAL A 47 0.04 -9.81 -10.70
CA VAL A 47 0.92 -10.40 -11.73
C VAL A 47 2.33 -10.57 -11.19
N THR A 48 2.89 -9.55 -10.56
CA THR A 48 4.27 -9.60 -10.06
C THR A 48 4.42 -10.58 -8.91
N GLU A 49 3.48 -10.63 -7.96
CA GLU A 49 3.55 -11.57 -6.81
C GLU A 49 3.51 -13.03 -7.30
N TYR A 50 2.52 -13.41 -8.11
CA TYR A 50 2.31 -14.81 -8.45
C TYR A 50 3.20 -15.33 -9.57
N PHE A 51 3.58 -14.48 -10.53
CA PHE A 51 4.35 -14.91 -11.70
C PHE A 51 5.84 -14.58 -11.60
N GLN A 52 6.24 -13.65 -10.71
CA GLN A 52 7.64 -13.18 -10.68
C GLN A 52 8.28 -13.24 -9.29
N GLU A 53 7.54 -12.97 -8.21
CA GLU A 53 8.10 -12.80 -6.85
C GLU A 53 7.69 -13.90 -5.85
N LYS A 54 7.06 -15.00 -6.31
CA LYS A 54 6.54 -16.09 -5.46
C LYS A 54 7.59 -16.63 -4.46
N GLN A 55 8.86 -16.66 -4.86
CA GLN A 55 9.98 -17.03 -3.99
C GLN A 55 10.79 -15.81 -3.52
N GLU A 56 11.29 -14.99 -4.46
CA GLU A 56 12.07 -13.79 -4.15
C GLU A 56 11.84 -12.68 -5.17
N THR A 57 11.96 -11.43 -4.71
CA THR A 57 11.98 -10.25 -5.58
C THR A 57 13.32 -10.17 -6.32
N SER A 58 13.27 -10.04 -7.65
CA SER A 58 14.46 -9.76 -8.46
C SER A 58 14.87 -8.28 -8.31
N LEU A 59 16.13 -7.94 -8.58
CA LEU A 59 16.57 -6.54 -8.58
C LEU A 59 15.85 -5.70 -9.66
N GLY A 60 15.52 -6.32 -10.80
CA GLY A 60 14.74 -5.66 -11.86
C GLY A 60 13.33 -5.32 -11.37
N ASN A 61 12.67 -6.26 -10.71
CA ASN A 61 11.34 -6.04 -10.15
C ASN A 61 11.35 -4.98 -9.05
N ALA A 62 12.32 -5.04 -8.14
CA ALA A 62 12.49 -4.03 -7.10
C ALA A 62 12.64 -2.63 -7.70
N ALA A 63 13.44 -2.47 -8.77
CA ALA A 63 13.57 -1.21 -9.48
C ALA A 63 12.24 -0.76 -10.10
N THR A 64 11.53 -1.64 -10.80
CA THR A 64 10.23 -1.33 -11.41
C THR A 64 9.19 -0.92 -10.37
N ASN A 65 9.10 -1.63 -9.24
CA ASN A 65 8.21 -1.28 -8.14
C ASN A 65 8.57 0.09 -7.55
N GLY A 66 9.87 0.40 -7.42
CA GLY A 66 10.34 1.73 -7.03
C GLY A 66 9.89 2.84 -7.98
N VAL A 67 10.04 2.63 -9.30
CA VAL A 67 9.60 3.59 -10.33
C VAL A 67 8.08 3.80 -10.28
N ILE A 68 7.29 2.73 -10.17
CA ILE A 68 5.83 2.81 -10.05
C ILE A 68 5.43 3.61 -8.80
N THR A 69 6.12 3.39 -7.68
CA THR A 69 5.89 4.13 -6.43
C THR A 69 6.13 5.61 -6.61
N SER A 70 7.26 5.97 -7.23
CA SER A 70 7.59 7.37 -7.52
C SER A 70 6.59 8.01 -8.47
N TYR A 71 6.14 7.29 -9.50
CA TYR A 71 5.16 7.78 -10.46
C TYR A 71 3.80 8.07 -9.81
N VAL A 72 3.27 7.16 -8.99
CA VAL A 72 1.99 7.39 -8.31
C VAL A 72 2.09 8.52 -7.28
N SER A 73 3.22 8.63 -6.60
CA SER A 73 3.47 9.76 -5.69
C SER A 73 3.54 11.10 -6.42
N LEU A 74 4.09 11.12 -7.64
CA LEU A 74 4.10 12.30 -8.50
C LEU A 74 2.68 12.67 -8.95
N ASP A 75 1.82 11.68 -9.24
CA ASP A 75 0.41 11.94 -9.53
C ASP A 75 -0.30 12.60 -8.34
N TRP A 76 -0.05 12.14 -7.11
CA TRP A 76 -0.60 12.78 -5.91
C TRP A 76 -0.21 14.26 -5.81
N ILE A 77 1.07 14.59 -6.06
CA ILE A 77 1.55 15.98 -6.09
C ILE A 77 0.85 16.76 -7.19
N ARG A 78 0.79 16.20 -8.40
CA ARG A 78 0.12 16.83 -9.56
C ARG A 78 -1.33 17.19 -9.23
N GLN A 79 -2.04 16.31 -8.53
CA GLN A 79 -3.46 16.48 -8.22
C GLN A 79 -3.69 17.54 -7.14
N MET A 80 -2.77 17.66 -6.16
CA MET A 80 -2.75 18.78 -5.21
C MET A 80 -2.49 20.11 -5.91
N VAL A 81 -1.49 20.16 -6.79
CA VAL A 81 -1.12 21.38 -7.53
C VAL A 81 -2.22 21.81 -8.50
N SER A 82 -2.90 20.85 -9.12
CA SER A 82 -4.02 21.10 -10.05
C SER A 82 -5.32 21.51 -9.34
N GLY A 83 -5.37 21.44 -8.00
CA GLY A 83 -6.56 21.76 -7.20
C GLY A 83 -7.65 20.70 -7.23
N ASN A 84 -7.38 19.49 -7.72
CA ASN A 84 -8.36 18.39 -7.74
C ASN A 84 -8.51 17.74 -6.35
N ILE A 85 -7.42 17.66 -5.59
CA ILE A 85 -7.47 17.30 -4.16
C ILE A 85 -7.01 18.50 -3.33
N SER A 86 -7.52 18.61 -2.10
CA SER A 86 -7.15 19.74 -1.25
C SER A 86 -5.67 19.71 -0.91
N PHE A 87 -5.05 20.89 -0.91
CA PHE A 87 -3.67 21.03 -0.52
C PHE A 87 -3.54 20.85 0.99
N SER A 88 -2.68 19.92 1.40
CA SER A 88 -2.29 19.72 2.79
C SER A 88 -0.79 19.48 2.86
N ILE A 89 -0.10 20.19 3.76
CA ILE A 89 1.34 20.03 3.95
C ILE A 89 1.69 18.58 4.31
N ILE A 90 0.83 17.89 5.07
CA ILE A 90 1.05 16.50 5.46
C ILE A 90 0.94 15.59 4.23
N LYS A 91 -0.08 15.79 3.38
CA LYS A 91 -0.24 15.04 2.12
C LYS A 91 0.95 15.26 1.19
N LEU A 92 1.42 16.51 1.07
CA LEU A 92 2.60 16.85 0.28
C LEU A 92 3.86 16.17 0.80
N LEU A 93 4.11 16.23 2.10
CA LEU A 93 5.26 15.57 2.73
C LEU A 93 5.23 14.05 2.54
N LEU A 94 4.06 13.41 2.68
CA LEU A 94 3.89 11.99 2.42
C LEU A 94 4.16 11.64 0.95
N ALA A 95 3.63 12.43 0.02
CA ALA A 95 3.87 12.21 -1.41
C ALA A 95 5.36 12.36 -1.77
N ILE A 96 6.03 13.39 -1.25
CA ILE A 96 7.48 13.56 -1.44
C ILE A 96 8.25 12.40 -0.81
N LEU A 97 7.89 11.97 0.40
CA LEU A 97 8.54 10.85 1.08
C LEU A 97 8.44 9.56 0.27
N LEU A 98 7.25 9.21 -0.22
CA LEU A 98 7.07 8.00 -1.03
C LEU A 98 7.77 8.13 -2.40
N MET A 99 7.77 9.33 -2.99
CA MET A 99 8.51 9.59 -4.22
C MET A 99 10.00 9.33 -4.03
N LEU A 100 10.60 9.89 -2.97
CA LEU A 100 12.00 9.69 -2.62
C LEU A 100 12.31 8.25 -2.25
N TYR A 101 11.41 7.56 -1.54
CA TYR A 101 11.53 6.14 -1.26
C TYR A 101 11.57 5.31 -2.55
N GLY A 102 10.67 5.55 -3.51
CA GLY A 102 10.68 4.86 -4.79
C GLY A 102 11.96 5.10 -5.60
N LEU A 103 12.45 6.35 -5.61
CA LEU A 103 13.72 6.72 -6.24
C LEU A 103 14.91 6.04 -5.55
N TYR A 104 14.89 5.99 -4.21
CA TYR A 104 15.90 5.32 -3.42
C TYR A 104 15.95 3.83 -3.71
N VAL A 105 14.80 3.14 -3.70
CA VAL A 105 14.68 1.71 -4.05
C VAL A 105 15.22 1.44 -5.46
N THR A 106 14.87 2.31 -6.42
CA THR A 106 15.38 2.21 -7.79
C THR A 106 16.91 2.36 -7.83
N TYR A 107 17.45 3.37 -7.15
CA TYR A 107 18.89 3.61 -7.07
C TYR A 107 19.66 2.43 -6.46
N ILE A 108 19.21 1.90 -5.33
CA ILE A 108 19.89 0.75 -4.69
C ILE A 108 19.78 -0.53 -5.51
N SER A 109 18.70 -0.68 -6.28
CA SER A 109 18.52 -1.79 -7.24
C SER A 109 19.55 -1.71 -8.37
N ILE A 110 19.77 -0.52 -8.93
CA ILE A 110 20.83 -0.25 -9.93
C ILE A 110 22.21 -0.55 -9.33
N LYS A 111 22.43 -0.21 -8.06
CA LYS A 111 23.67 -0.55 -7.33
C LYS A 111 23.77 -2.02 -6.91
N ARG A 112 22.81 -2.86 -7.32
CA ARG A 112 22.76 -4.31 -7.04
C ARG A 112 22.88 -4.65 -5.55
N ARG A 113 22.35 -3.80 -4.67
CA ARG A 113 22.39 -4.04 -3.22
C ARG A 113 21.29 -5.04 -2.84
N PRO A 114 21.57 -6.07 -2.02
CA PRO A 114 20.58 -7.11 -1.68
C PRO A 114 19.37 -6.55 -0.93
N VAL A 115 19.55 -5.47 -0.15
CA VAL A 115 18.47 -4.79 0.58
C VAL A 115 17.38 -4.24 -0.36
N ALA A 116 17.70 -3.99 -1.64
CA ALA A 116 16.75 -3.55 -2.64
C ALA A 116 15.61 -4.55 -2.86
N LYS A 117 15.92 -5.86 -2.82
CA LYS A 117 14.93 -6.93 -2.96
C LYS A 117 13.89 -6.91 -1.83
N ILE A 118 14.32 -6.53 -0.62
CA ILE A 118 13.45 -6.48 0.55
C ILE A 118 12.58 -5.22 0.50
N LEU A 119 13.22 -4.07 0.26
CA LEU A 119 12.54 -2.78 0.24
C LEU A 119 11.58 -2.67 -0.95
N GLY A 120 11.95 -3.17 -2.12
CA GLY A 120 11.15 -3.08 -3.34
C GLY A 120 10.16 -4.23 -3.54
N ARG A 121 9.89 -5.06 -2.52
CA ARG A 121 8.97 -6.20 -2.66
C ARG A 121 7.56 -5.72 -2.96
N VAL A 122 6.95 -6.25 -4.03
CA VAL A 122 5.68 -5.71 -4.57
C VAL A 122 4.56 -5.75 -3.54
N LYS A 123 4.47 -6.81 -2.72
CA LYS A 123 3.48 -6.98 -1.66
C LYS A 123 3.39 -5.80 -0.71
N TYR A 124 4.54 -5.26 -0.33
CA TYR A 124 4.62 -4.17 0.64
C TYR A 124 4.32 -2.85 -0.04
N VAL A 125 5.01 -2.60 -1.15
CA VAL A 125 4.87 -1.37 -1.94
C VAL A 125 3.42 -1.17 -2.37
N ALA A 126 2.83 -2.16 -3.02
CA ALA A 126 1.46 -2.08 -3.53
C ALA A 126 0.44 -1.88 -2.40
N TYR A 127 0.55 -2.64 -1.31
CA TYR A 127 -0.34 -2.50 -0.17
C TYR A 127 -0.36 -1.08 0.39
N PHE A 128 0.82 -0.55 0.76
CA PHE A 128 0.90 0.78 1.34
C PHE A 128 0.48 1.86 0.34
N GLN A 129 0.85 1.72 -0.93
CA GLN A 129 0.49 2.69 -1.96
C GLN A 129 -1.02 2.74 -2.21
N ILE A 130 -1.70 1.60 -2.24
CA ILE A 130 -3.17 1.52 -2.37
C ILE A 130 -3.82 2.20 -1.17
N MET A 131 -3.43 1.82 0.05
CA MET A 131 -4.03 2.34 1.27
C MET A 131 -3.78 3.84 1.45
N LEU A 132 -2.57 4.31 1.15
CA LEU A 132 -2.23 5.72 1.22
C LEU A 132 -2.94 6.52 0.11
N THR A 133 -3.18 5.95 -1.07
CA THR A 133 -4.00 6.61 -2.11
C THR A 133 -5.38 6.95 -1.55
N VAL A 134 -6.00 6.04 -0.80
CA VAL A 134 -7.31 6.30 -0.16
C VAL A 134 -7.26 7.51 0.77
N LEU A 135 -6.17 7.67 1.53
CA LEU A 135 -6.01 8.79 2.48
C LEU A 135 -5.60 10.11 1.81
N ILE A 136 -4.78 10.03 0.75
CA ILE A 136 -4.38 11.22 -0.03
C ILE A 136 -5.60 11.83 -0.72
N TYR A 137 -6.50 11.00 -1.21
CA TYR A 137 -7.76 11.40 -1.84
C TYR A 137 -8.93 11.48 -0.85
N SER A 138 -8.67 11.84 0.41
CA SER A 138 -9.66 11.89 1.50
C SER A 138 -10.96 12.63 1.15
N GLU A 139 -10.89 13.65 0.29
CA GLU A 139 -12.03 14.44 -0.18
C GLU A 139 -13.02 13.60 -1.02
N TYR A 140 -12.49 12.64 -1.77
CA TYR A 140 -13.29 11.75 -2.61
C TYR A 140 -13.68 10.46 -1.89
N THR A 141 -12.83 10.00 -0.96
CA THR A 141 -13.02 8.72 -0.26
C THR A 141 -13.81 8.87 1.04
N GLY A 142 -13.88 10.08 1.60
CA GLY A 142 -14.44 10.32 2.92
C GLY A 142 -13.60 9.76 4.07
N ILE A 143 -12.38 9.26 3.80
CA ILE A 143 -11.48 8.71 4.82
C ILE A 143 -10.36 9.71 5.08
N GLU A 144 -10.39 10.31 6.26
CA GLU A 144 -9.41 11.30 6.67
C GLU A 144 -8.01 10.72 6.88
N LEU A 145 -7.00 11.52 6.56
CA LEU A 145 -5.61 11.25 6.94
C LEU A 145 -5.40 11.61 8.41
N ASN A 146 -5.63 10.63 9.30
CA ASN A 146 -5.44 10.77 10.74
C ASN A 146 -4.77 9.52 11.34
N LEU A 147 -4.42 9.57 12.63
CA LEU A 147 -3.66 8.51 13.29
C LEU A 147 -4.40 7.16 13.26
N ASP A 148 -5.73 7.16 13.48
CA ASP A 148 -6.55 5.95 13.39
C ASP A 148 -6.47 5.31 12.00
N SER A 149 -6.53 6.12 10.94
CA SER A 149 -6.40 5.62 9.56
C SER A 149 -5.04 4.98 9.34
N ILE A 150 -3.97 5.61 9.82
CA ILE A 150 -2.61 5.05 9.73
C ILE A 150 -2.49 3.76 10.53
N MET A 151 -3.01 3.72 11.76
CA MET A 151 -3.02 2.51 12.59
C MET A 151 -3.81 1.37 11.94
N ALA A 152 -4.95 1.68 11.32
CA ALA A 152 -5.74 0.70 10.57
C ALA A 152 -4.96 0.10 9.39
N ILE A 153 -4.16 0.90 8.67
CA ILE A 153 -3.26 0.38 7.61
C ILE A 153 -2.24 -0.61 8.19
N PHE A 154 -1.61 -0.30 9.31
CA PHE A 154 -0.65 -1.23 9.91
C PHE A 154 -1.31 -2.50 10.48
N LEU A 155 -2.50 -2.36 11.09
CA LEU A 155 -3.29 -3.48 11.60
C LEU A 155 -3.75 -4.42 10.48
N GLY A 156 -4.08 -3.87 9.31
CA GLY A 156 -4.54 -4.62 8.15
C GLY A 156 -3.46 -5.43 7.44
N PHE A 157 -2.20 -5.05 7.59
CA PHE A 157 -1.09 -5.62 6.83
C PHE A 157 -0.87 -7.14 7.06
N PRO A 158 -0.93 -7.66 8.31
CA PRO A 158 -0.89 -9.10 8.56
C PRO A 158 -1.96 -9.90 7.81
N PHE A 159 -3.17 -9.37 7.63
CA PHE A 159 -4.25 -10.07 6.92
C PHE A 159 -3.93 -10.23 5.43
N ILE A 160 -3.36 -9.20 4.80
CA ILE A 160 -2.87 -9.29 3.42
C ILE A 160 -1.74 -10.30 3.29
N TRP A 161 -0.83 -10.33 4.26
CA TRP A 161 0.26 -11.31 4.26
C TRP A 161 -0.28 -12.75 4.36
N ILE A 162 -1.26 -12.99 5.25
CA ILE A 162 -1.92 -14.28 5.38
C ILE A 162 -2.65 -14.64 4.08
N ALA A 163 -3.41 -13.71 3.50
CA ALA A 163 -4.18 -13.93 2.27
C ALA A 163 -3.27 -14.31 1.09
N THR A 164 -2.18 -13.58 0.87
CA THR A 164 -1.21 -13.91 -0.18
C THR A 164 -0.54 -15.26 0.05
N LYS A 165 -0.16 -15.58 1.29
CA LYS A 165 0.41 -16.90 1.62
C LYS A 165 -0.58 -18.05 1.41
N LEU A 166 -1.87 -17.83 1.71
CA LEU A 166 -2.91 -18.79 1.41
C LEU A 166 -3.07 -18.97 -0.10
N ALA A 167 -3.11 -17.88 -0.86
CA ALA A 167 -3.17 -17.94 -2.31
C ALA A 167 -1.98 -18.68 -2.91
N ASP A 168 -0.75 -18.44 -2.44
CA ASP A 168 0.46 -19.16 -2.87
C ASP A 168 0.37 -20.67 -2.64
N LYS A 169 -0.31 -21.10 -1.56
CA LYS A 169 -0.51 -22.51 -1.24
C LYS A 169 -1.47 -23.20 -2.22
N TYR A 170 -2.48 -22.49 -2.70
CA TYR A 170 -3.52 -23.05 -3.57
C TYR A 170 -3.24 -22.83 -5.07
N LEU A 171 -2.44 -21.83 -5.42
CA LEU A 171 -2.05 -21.56 -6.80
C LEU A 171 -0.82 -22.39 -7.18
N PRO A 172 -0.84 -23.06 -8.35
CA PRO A 172 0.30 -23.85 -8.80
C PRO A 172 1.54 -22.99 -9.00
N ASP A 173 2.72 -23.61 -8.90
CA ASP A 173 3.95 -22.98 -9.37
C ASP A 173 3.91 -22.97 -10.90
N ILE A 174 3.70 -21.78 -11.48
CA ILE A 174 3.65 -21.60 -12.93
C ILE A 174 5.05 -21.74 -13.54
N ILE A 175 6.09 -21.51 -12.74
CA ILE A 175 7.48 -21.82 -13.09
C ILE A 175 7.74 -23.29 -12.76
N THR A 176 7.34 -24.18 -13.67
CA THR A 176 8.00 -25.49 -13.79
C THR A 176 9.46 -25.22 -14.13
N ARG A 177 10.37 -25.67 -13.26
CA ARG A 177 11.81 -25.72 -13.54
C ARG A 177 12.10 -26.41 -14.86
#